data_AF-A0A950YA89-F1
#
_entry.id   AF-A0A950YA89-F1
#
_cell.length_a   1.000
_cell.length_b   1.000
_cell.length_c   1.000
_cell.angle_alpha   90.00
_cell.angle_beta   90.00
_cell.angle_gamma   90.00
#
_symmetry.space_group_name_H-M   'P 1'
#
loop_
_entity.id
_entity.type
_entity.pdbx_description
1 polymer ?
#
loop_
_entity_poly.entity_id
_entity_poly.type
_entity_poly.pdbx_seq_one_letter_code
_entity_poly.pdbx_strand_id
1 'polypeptide(L)'
;MAAITWLEFQFYPGHTYLQGDTQLYLPMLERMNAPGFLSRDLVATHPNVAYTIYDELTLFLHAATHVDFATALKTQQIICRAAAILGIFFLASSAGIGDVVALIIAALVNLGAMLSAPAVLLVDPEPLPRAFAFGLILLAAGLLAREKPLLAGLSGGMALVYDAPLAAPFWLAVLIAFFVDRSLRRLLRPSLTILLVFVLLLANLAQLQPGVVESHDLFSKVSEPFAFIQQYRTPFVWVSLWPAGEMWHYAAIVLCGLWAAA
;
A
#
# COMPACT_ATOMS: atom_id res chain seq x y z
N MET A 1 13.04 -15.80 -7.16
CA MET A 1 12.07 -14.70 -6.98
C MET A 1 10.79 -14.92 -7.77
N ALA A 2 10.80 -14.92 -9.12
CA ALA A 2 9.56 -15.08 -9.91
C ALA A 2 8.71 -16.32 -9.53
N ALA A 3 9.35 -17.47 -9.33
CA ALA A 3 8.67 -18.68 -8.85
C ALA A 3 8.03 -18.50 -7.46
N ILE A 4 8.69 -17.78 -6.55
CA ILE A 4 8.18 -17.52 -5.19
C ILE A 4 6.97 -16.60 -5.28
N THR A 5 7.07 -15.49 -6.02
CA THR A 5 5.95 -14.57 -6.26
C THR A 5 4.74 -15.31 -6.82
N TRP A 6 4.97 -16.18 -7.82
CA TRP A 6 3.91 -16.97 -8.42
C TRP A 6 3.28 -17.97 -7.43
N LEU A 7 4.10 -18.68 -6.67
CA LEU A 7 3.62 -19.63 -5.66
C LEU A 7 2.81 -18.93 -4.56
N GLU A 8 3.28 -17.79 -4.07
CA GLU A 8 2.58 -17.01 -3.05
C GLU A 8 1.25 -16.45 -3.57
N PHE A 9 1.22 -16.06 -4.85
CA PHE A 9 0.01 -15.60 -5.51
C PHE A 9 -1.01 -16.70 -5.75
N GLN A 10 -0.58 -17.90 -6.13
CA GLN A 10 -1.50 -19.00 -6.47
C GLN A 10 -1.94 -19.83 -5.26
N PHE A 11 -1.05 -20.09 -4.30
CA PHE A 11 -1.29 -21.04 -3.23
C PHE A 11 -1.53 -20.38 -1.87
N TYR A 12 -0.51 -19.72 -1.32
CA TYR A 12 -0.59 -19.09 -0.01
C TYR A 12 0.36 -17.89 0.11
N PRO A 13 -0.10 -16.69 0.49
CA PRO A 13 -1.43 -16.37 1.02
C PRO A 13 -2.56 -16.42 -0.03
N GLY A 14 -2.21 -16.65 -1.30
CA GLY A 14 -3.17 -16.77 -2.40
C GLY A 14 -3.66 -15.40 -2.86
N HIS A 15 -4.67 -15.40 -3.71
CA HIS A 15 -5.33 -14.18 -4.18
C HIS A 15 -6.84 -14.37 -4.20
N THR A 16 -7.56 -13.31 -3.91
CA THR A 16 -9.03 -13.29 -3.86
C THR A 16 -9.55 -12.10 -4.65
N TYR A 17 -10.80 -12.20 -5.08
CA TYR A 17 -11.47 -11.17 -5.86
C TYR A 17 -12.96 -11.22 -5.51
N LEU A 18 -13.55 -10.06 -5.19
CA LEU A 18 -14.93 -9.91 -4.75
C LEU A 18 -15.25 -10.68 -3.44
N GLN A 19 -14.34 -10.71 -2.47
CA GLN A 19 -14.62 -11.27 -1.13
C GLN A 19 -14.76 -10.21 -0.04
N GLY A 20 -14.15 -9.04 -0.22
CA GLY A 20 -14.14 -7.91 0.70
C GLY A 20 -14.22 -6.59 -0.06
N ASP A 21 -13.23 -5.71 0.14
CA ASP A 21 -13.29 -4.32 -0.34
C ASP A 21 -13.34 -4.19 -1.87
N THR A 22 -12.86 -5.18 -2.64
CA THR A 22 -13.03 -5.19 -4.10
C THR A 22 -14.49 -5.16 -4.55
N GLN A 23 -15.43 -5.62 -3.71
CA GLN A 23 -16.87 -5.49 -3.98
C GLN A 23 -17.36 -4.04 -3.98
N LEU A 24 -16.64 -3.14 -3.31
CA LEU A 24 -16.94 -1.71 -3.28
C LEU A 24 -16.29 -0.98 -4.47
N TYR A 25 -15.05 -1.34 -4.80
CA TYR A 25 -14.30 -0.68 -5.87
C TYR A 25 -14.76 -1.06 -7.27
N LEU A 26 -15.15 -2.32 -7.51
CA LEU A 26 -15.53 -2.77 -8.85
C LEU A 26 -16.75 -2.00 -9.41
N PRO A 27 -17.87 -1.83 -8.68
CA PRO A 27 -18.99 -1.00 -9.14
C PRO A 27 -18.59 0.42 -9.53
N MET A 28 -17.64 1.03 -8.81
CA MET A 28 -17.13 2.36 -9.11
C MET A 28 -16.37 2.36 -10.44
N LEU A 29 -15.47 1.39 -10.66
CA LEU A 29 -14.70 1.23 -11.90
C LEU A 29 -15.61 0.99 -13.11
N GLU A 30 -16.60 0.10 -12.98
CA GLU A 30 -17.57 -0.21 -14.05
C GLU A 30 -18.36 1.03 -14.47
N ARG A 31 -18.75 1.86 -13.50
CA ARG A 31 -19.44 3.13 -13.78
C ARG A 31 -18.53 4.14 -14.47
N MET A 32 -17.27 4.26 -14.04
CA MET A 32 -16.30 5.17 -14.67
C MET A 32 -16.03 4.78 -16.13
N ASN A 33 -16.01 3.48 -16.42
CA ASN A 33 -15.84 2.95 -17.78
C ASN A 33 -17.09 3.18 -18.65
N ALA A 34 -18.29 2.98 -18.10
CA ALA A 34 -19.56 3.14 -18.80
C ALA A 34 -20.50 4.10 -18.04
N PRO A 35 -20.45 5.42 -18.34
CA PRO A 35 -21.26 6.43 -17.66
C PRO A 35 -22.76 6.18 -17.89
N GLY A 36 -23.43 5.59 -16.90
CA GLY A 36 -24.83 5.17 -16.96
C GLY A 36 -25.09 3.78 -16.36
N PHE A 37 -24.05 2.94 -16.34
CA PHE A 37 -24.06 1.68 -15.60
C PHE A 37 -24.12 1.95 -14.10
N LEU A 38 -24.95 1.20 -13.37
CA LEU A 38 -25.15 1.35 -11.92
C LEU A 38 -25.50 2.79 -11.48
N SER A 39 -26.26 3.52 -12.30
CA SER A 39 -26.64 4.91 -12.04
C SER A 39 -27.44 5.13 -10.75
N ARG A 40 -28.12 4.09 -10.23
CA ARG A 40 -28.90 4.11 -8.98
C ARG A 40 -28.21 3.43 -7.80
N ASP A 41 -27.01 2.87 -8.02
CA ASP A 41 -26.26 2.22 -6.96
C ASP A 41 -25.52 3.28 -6.13
N LEU A 42 -25.80 3.33 -4.83
CA LEU A 42 -25.25 4.34 -3.93
C LEU A 42 -23.73 4.27 -3.81
N VAL A 43 -23.15 3.07 -3.91
CA VAL A 43 -21.70 2.84 -3.82
C VAL A 43 -21.04 3.29 -5.13
N ALA A 44 -21.65 2.98 -6.27
CA ALA A 44 -21.12 3.42 -7.56
C ALA A 44 -21.27 4.94 -7.77
N THR A 45 -22.32 5.58 -7.24
CA THR A 45 -22.54 7.04 -7.39
C THR A 45 -21.64 7.91 -6.53
N HIS A 46 -21.09 7.39 -5.43
CA HIS A 46 -20.24 8.14 -4.49
C HIS A 46 -18.86 7.48 -4.43
N PRO A 47 -18.00 7.72 -5.44
CA PRO A 47 -16.68 7.10 -5.48
C PRO A 47 -15.80 7.60 -4.34
N ASN A 48 -15.23 6.65 -3.59
CA ASN A 48 -14.30 6.92 -2.49
C ASN A 48 -12.83 6.75 -2.90
N VAL A 49 -12.54 6.77 -4.21
CA VAL A 49 -11.19 6.66 -4.78
C VAL A 49 -10.53 8.03 -5.00
N ALA A 50 -10.98 9.05 -4.26
CA ALA A 50 -10.33 10.36 -4.33
C ALA A 50 -8.86 10.23 -3.87
N TYR A 51 -7.94 10.87 -4.59
CA TYR A 51 -6.50 10.86 -4.29
C TYR A 51 -5.81 9.48 -4.41
N THR A 52 -6.22 8.64 -5.36
CA THR A 52 -5.46 7.44 -5.76
C THR A 52 -5.33 7.36 -7.28
N ILE A 53 -4.30 6.66 -7.79
CA ILE A 53 -4.15 6.32 -9.23
C ILE A 53 -4.76 4.96 -9.58
N TYR A 54 -5.36 4.30 -8.58
CA TYR A 54 -5.82 2.93 -8.68
C TYR A 54 -6.84 2.74 -9.81
N ASP A 55 -7.80 3.66 -9.92
CA ASP A 55 -8.83 3.66 -10.96
C ASP A 55 -8.27 4.06 -12.32
N GLU A 56 -7.48 5.13 -12.42
CA GLU A 56 -6.92 5.56 -13.70
C GLU A 56 -6.00 4.49 -14.30
N LEU A 57 -5.16 3.83 -13.49
CA LEU A 57 -4.29 2.77 -13.99
C LEU A 57 -5.09 1.53 -14.38
N THR A 58 -6.11 1.16 -13.60
CA THR A 58 -6.95 0.00 -13.90
C THR A 58 -7.76 0.21 -15.17
N LEU A 59 -8.36 1.40 -15.34
CA LEU A 59 -9.07 1.81 -16.55
C LEU A 59 -8.12 1.90 -17.75
N PHE A 60 -6.92 2.43 -17.56
CA PHE A 60 -5.90 2.47 -18.61
C PHE A 60 -5.50 1.07 -19.08
N LEU A 61 -5.24 0.14 -18.15
CA LEU A 61 -4.92 -1.24 -18.48
C LEU A 61 -6.08 -1.92 -19.22
N HIS A 62 -7.31 -1.74 -18.75
CA HIS A 62 -8.51 -2.24 -19.42
C HIS A 62 -8.62 -1.69 -20.86
N ALA A 63 -8.49 -0.38 -21.03
CA ALA A 63 -8.61 0.27 -22.33
C ALA A 63 -7.48 -0.10 -23.30
N ALA A 64 -6.23 -0.21 -22.81
CA ALA A 64 -5.06 -0.47 -23.64
C ALA A 64 -4.89 -1.95 -24.01
N THR A 65 -5.32 -2.87 -23.15
CA THR A 65 -5.11 -4.31 -23.35
C THR A 65 -6.39 -5.11 -23.60
N HIS A 66 -7.56 -4.48 -23.45
CA HIS A 66 -8.88 -5.10 -23.57
C HIS A 66 -9.12 -6.31 -22.64
N VAL A 67 -8.36 -6.41 -21.55
CA VAL A 67 -8.58 -7.42 -20.50
C VAL A 67 -9.68 -6.96 -19.53
N ASP A 68 -10.35 -7.89 -18.85
CA ASP A 68 -11.33 -7.55 -17.82
C ASP A 68 -10.68 -6.89 -16.57
N PHE A 69 -11.48 -6.20 -15.76
CA PHE A 69 -10.97 -5.54 -14.56
C PHE A 69 -10.33 -6.51 -13.58
N ALA A 70 -10.86 -7.73 -13.46
CA ALA A 70 -10.27 -8.76 -12.62
C ALA A 70 -8.83 -9.08 -13.03
N THR A 71 -8.55 -9.24 -14.33
CA THR A 71 -7.20 -9.50 -14.82
C THR A 71 -6.30 -8.28 -14.69
N ALA A 72 -6.81 -7.07 -14.98
CA ALA A 72 -6.05 -5.83 -14.82
C ALA A 72 -5.58 -5.63 -13.36
N LEU A 73 -6.48 -5.86 -12.40
CA LEU A 73 -6.21 -5.75 -10.97
C LEU A 73 -5.27 -6.84 -10.45
N LYS A 74 -5.49 -8.10 -10.86
CA LYS A 74 -4.58 -9.20 -10.50
C LYS A 74 -3.17 -9.00 -11.05
N THR A 75 -3.04 -8.43 -12.25
CA THR A 75 -1.75 -8.12 -12.86
C THR A 75 -0.99 -7.10 -12.01
N GLN A 76 -1.65 -6.00 -11.62
CA GLN A 76 -1.07 -5.02 -10.69
C GLN A 76 -0.65 -5.68 -9.38
N GLN A 77 -1.51 -6.54 -8.80
CA GLN A 77 -1.22 -7.26 -7.56
C GLN A 77 0.03 -8.14 -7.66
N ILE A 78 0.19 -8.90 -8.75
CA ILE A 78 1.38 -9.74 -8.96
C ILE A 78 2.65 -8.90 -9.04
N ILE A 79 2.60 -7.76 -9.74
CA ILE A 79 3.74 -6.84 -9.88
C ILE A 79 4.11 -6.26 -8.51
N CYS A 80 3.13 -5.79 -7.73
CA CYS A 80 3.37 -5.24 -6.39
C CYS A 80 3.85 -6.31 -5.40
N ARG A 81 3.40 -7.56 -5.52
CA ARG A 81 3.96 -8.68 -4.73
C ARG A 81 5.40 -9.01 -5.11
N ALA A 82 5.73 -8.97 -6.39
CA ALA A 82 7.12 -9.10 -6.82
C ALA A 82 7.99 -7.98 -6.23
N ALA A 83 7.47 -6.75 -6.21
CA ALA A 83 8.13 -5.60 -5.59
C ALA A 83 8.34 -5.82 -4.08
N ALA A 84 7.34 -6.33 -3.36
CA ALA A 84 7.43 -6.65 -1.94
C ALA A 84 8.57 -7.64 -1.63
N ILE A 85 8.61 -8.78 -2.34
CA ILE A 85 9.65 -9.80 -2.20
C ILE A 85 11.03 -9.22 -2.52
N LEU A 86 11.13 -8.46 -3.61
CA LEU A 86 12.39 -7.83 -4.02
C LEU A 86 12.89 -6.82 -2.98
N GLY A 87 11.98 -6.05 -2.38
CA GLY A 87 12.27 -5.12 -1.31
C GLY A 87 12.87 -5.79 -0.07
N ILE A 88 12.22 -6.85 0.43
CA ILE A 88 12.72 -7.62 1.57
C ILE A 88 14.05 -8.31 1.24
N PHE A 89 14.17 -8.87 0.03
CA PHE A 89 15.42 -9.45 -0.44
C PHE A 89 16.56 -8.42 -0.41
N PHE A 90 16.34 -7.21 -0.93
CA PHE A 90 17.33 -6.14 -0.89
C PHE A 90 17.67 -5.67 0.52
N LEU A 91 16.70 -5.60 1.42
CA LEU A 91 16.95 -5.32 2.84
C LEU A 91 17.85 -6.39 3.47
N ALA A 92 17.48 -7.66 3.34
CA ALA A 92 18.26 -8.77 3.88
C ALA A 92 19.68 -8.82 3.29
N SER A 93 19.83 -8.66 1.97
CA SER A 93 21.14 -8.62 1.32
C SER A 93 21.98 -7.42 1.75
N SER A 94 21.37 -6.27 2.05
CA SER A 94 22.10 -5.09 2.57
C SER A 94 22.64 -5.31 3.99
N ALA A 95 22.00 -6.18 4.77
CA ALA A 95 22.47 -6.60 6.09
C ALA A 95 23.60 -7.65 6.03
N GLY A 96 24.15 -7.97 4.85
CA GLY A 96 25.23 -8.93 4.67
C GLY A 96 24.78 -10.40 4.64
N ILE A 97 23.48 -10.66 4.57
CA ILE A 97 22.93 -12.02 4.46
C ILE A 97 23.13 -12.53 3.03
N GLY A 98 23.60 -13.79 2.89
CA GLY A 98 23.79 -14.41 1.58
C GLY A 98 22.48 -14.59 0.80
N ASP A 99 22.55 -14.52 -0.53
CA ASP A 99 21.39 -14.44 -1.43
C ASP A 99 20.32 -15.51 -1.19
N VAL A 100 20.73 -16.76 -0.96
CA VAL A 100 19.78 -17.87 -0.73
C VAL A 100 18.99 -17.64 0.56
N VAL A 101 19.66 -17.22 1.63
CA VAL A 101 19.02 -16.97 2.93
C VAL A 101 18.18 -15.70 2.86
N ALA A 102 18.65 -14.65 2.19
CA ALA A 102 17.88 -13.43 1.94
C ALA A 102 16.59 -13.73 1.16
N LEU A 103 16.65 -14.64 0.19
CA LEU A 103 15.48 -15.07 -0.57
C LEU A 103 14.48 -15.87 0.27
N ILE A 104 14.98 -16.74 1.16
CA ILE A 104 14.14 -17.47 2.13
C ILE A 104 13.46 -16.50 3.09
N ILE A 105 14.19 -15.50 3.62
CA ILE A 105 13.62 -14.46 4.48
C ILE A 105 12.52 -13.70 3.74
N ALA A 106 12.79 -13.29 2.50
CA ALA A 106 11.80 -12.58 1.68
C ALA A 106 10.53 -13.42 1.46
N ALA A 107 10.67 -14.71 1.18
CA ALA A 107 9.54 -15.62 1.05
C ALA A 107 8.76 -15.76 2.37
N LEU A 108 9.46 -16.02 3.49
CA LEU A 108 8.82 -16.19 4.80
C LEU A 108 8.04 -14.95 5.25
N VAL A 109 8.57 -13.75 5.00
CA VAL A 109 7.87 -12.50 5.30
C VAL A 109 6.63 -12.32 4.41
N ASN A 110 6.69 -12.72 3.13
CA ASN A 110 5.59 -12.57 2.18
C ASN A 110 4.57 -13.72 2.20
N LEU A 111 4.82 -14.81 2.92
CA LEU A 111 3.75 -15.75 3.32
C LEU A 111 2.63 -15.02 4.08
N GLY A 112 2.95 -13.87 4.67
CA GLY A 112 2.02 -13.02 5.37
C GLY A 112 1.81 -13.49 6.81
N ALA A 113 1.50 -12.53 7.68
CA ALA A 113 1.08 -12.78 9.03
C ALA A 113 -0.22 -12.00 9.26
N MET A 114 -1.14 -12.59 10.03
CA MET A 114 -2.28 -11.85 10.54
C MET A 114 -1.81 -11.03 11.74
N LEU A 115 -1.93 -9.71 11.64
CA LEU A 115 -1.78 -8.84 12.80
C LEU A 115 -3.13 -8.81 13.52
N SER A 116 -3.20 -9.49 14.67
CA SER A 116 -4.45 -9.70 15.41
C SER A 116 -5.20 -8.40 15.75
N ALA A 117 -4.49 -7.34 16.15
CA ALA A 117 -5.12 -6.11 16.61
C ALA A 117 -5.82 -5.33 15.49
N PRO A 118 -5.14 -4.96 14.39
CA PRO A 118 -5.81 -4.35 13.25
C PRO A 118 -6.62 -5.36 12.43
N ALA A 119 -6.55 -6.66 12.74
CA ALA A 119 -7.11 -7.76 11.96
C ALA A 119 -6.71 -7.70 10.46
N VAL A 120 -5.50 -7.18 10.19
CA VAL A 120 -4.97 -6.98 8.84
C VAL A 120 -3.97 -8.09 8.52
N LEU A 121 -4.08 -8.64 7.32
CA LEU A 121 -3.06 -9.52 6.75
C LEU A 121 -1.92 -8.67 6.23
N LEU A 122 -0.68 -9.01 6.60
CA LEU A 122 0.53 -8.32 6.12
C LEU A 122 0.62 -8.34 4.59
N VAL A 123 0.10 -9.40 3.97
CA VAL A 123 -0.07 -9.52 2.52
C VAL A 123 -1.55 -9.67 2.24
N ASP A 124 -2.16 -8.60 1.72
CA ASP A 124 -3.56 -8.61 1.35
C ASP A 124 -3.80 -9.60 0.18
N PRO A 125 -4.78 -10.51 0.31
CA PRO A 125 -5.15 -11.43 -0.77
C PRO A 125 -5.95 -10.72 -1.87
N GLU A 126 -6.56 -9.58 -1.56
CA GLU A 126 -7.31 -8.79 -2.55
C GLU A 126 -6.44 -7.72 -3.23
N PRO A 127 -6.72 -7.41 -4.52
CA PRO A 127 -6.05 -6.36 -5.26
C PRO A 127 -6.58 -4.98 -4.85
N LEU A 128 -6.13 -4.49 -3.69
CA LEU A 128 -6.56 -3.20 -3.12
C LEU A 128 -5.46 -2.14 -3.26
N PRO A 129 -5.80 -0.82 -3.26
CA PRO A 129 -4.81 0.25 -3.29
C PRO A 129 -3.73 0.10 -2.21
N ARG A 130 -4.15 -0.22 -0.97
CA ARG A 130 -3.23 -0.49 0.16
C ARG A 130 -2.29 -1.66 -0.10
N ALA A 131 -2.78 -2.73 -0.74
CA ALA A 131 -1.99 -3.92 -1.05
C ALA A 131 -0.88 -3.58 -2.05
N PHE A 132 -1.20 -2.72 -3.03
CA PHE A 132 -0.25 -2.26 -4.03
C PHE A 132 0.80 -1.32 -3.44
N ALA A 133 0.35 -0.34 -2.66
CA ALA A 133 1.21 0.60 -1.96
C ALA A 133 2.17 -0.10 -1.00
N PHE A 134 1.71 -1.10 -0.23
CA PHE A 134 2.56 -1.84 0.71
C PHE A 134 3.77 -2.49 0.02
N GLY A 135 3.55 -3.19 -1.10
CA GLY A 135 4.64 -3.83 -1.84
C GLY A 135 5.64 -2.82 -2.40
N LEU A 136 5.17 -1.66 -2.85
CA LEU A 136 6.00 -0.57 -3.34
C LEU A 136 6.79 0.14 -2.22
N ILE A 137 6.24 0.23 -1.00
CA ILE A 137 6.96 0.74 0.18
C ILE A 137 8.11 -0.20 0.55
N LEU A 138 7.87 -1.51 0.59
CA LEU A 138 8.92 -2.49 0.86
C LEU A 138 10.03 -2.43 -0.18
N LEU A 139 9.67 -2.31 -1.47
CA LEU A 139 10.65 -2.09 -2.53
C LEU A 139 11.44 -0.79 -2.34
N ALA A 140 10.76 0.31 -1.97
CA ALA A 140 11.41 1.59 -1.71
C ALA A 140 12.43 1.49 -0.57
N ALA A 141 12.06 0.83 0.53
CA ALA A 141 12.95 0.59 1.66
C ALA A 141 14.18 -0.25 1.25
N GLY A 142 13.98 -1.34 0.51
CA GLY A 142 15.08 -2.17 0.00
C GLY A 142 15.99 -1.42 -0.97
N LEU A 143 15.44 -0.57 -1.84
CA LEU A 143 16.21 0.27 -2.75
C LEU A 143 17.02 1.34 -2.01
N LEU A 144 16.49 1.92 -0.93
CA LEU A 144 17.27 2.81 -0.05
C LEU A 144 18.42 2.06 0.61
N ALA A 145 18.18 0.86 1.11
CA ALA A 145 19.19 0.02 1.74
C ALA A 145 20.31 -0.40 0.76
N ARG A 146 20.03 -0.40 -0.55
CA ARG A 146 20.99 -0.64 -1.64
C ARG A 146 21.57 0.64 -2.23
N GLU A 147 21.38 1.78 -1.56
CA GLU A 147 21.85 3.10 -2.00
C GLU A 147 21.37 3.50 -3.41
N LYS A 148 20.14 3.11 -3.77
CA LYS A 148 19.47 3.49 -5.03
C LYS A 148 18.34 4.49 -4.77
N PRO A 149 18.65 5.72 -4.33
CA PRO A 149 17.64 6.65 -3.82
C PRO A 149 16.65 7.14 -4.89
N LEU A 150 17.06 7.24 -6.15
CA LEU A 150 16.14 7.66 -7.22
C LEU A 150 15.05 6.60 -7.44
N LEU A 151 15.42 5.32 -7.53
CA LEU A 151 14.47 4.23 -7.68
C LEU A 151 13.62 4.06 -6.42
N ALA A 152 14.23 4.25 -5.24
CA ALA A 152 13.47 4.23 -3.99
C ALA A 152 12.42 5.35 -3.93
N GLY A 153 12.79 6.56 -4.38
CA GLY A 153 11.88 7.68 -4.48
C GLY A 153 10.75 7.41 -5.46
N LEU A 154 11.04 6.80 -6.61
CA LEU A 154 10.04 6.39 -7.58
C LEU A 154 9.06 5.38 -6.97
N SER A 155 9.57 4.33 -6.34
CA SER A 155 8.75 3.28 -5.72
C SER A 155 7.90 3.83 -4.58
N GLY A 156 8.49 4.62 -3.66
CA GLY A 156 7.76 5.25 -2.57
C GLY A 156 6.77 6.32 -3.04
N GLY A 157 7.06 6.99 -4.15
CA GLY A 157 6.18 7.98 -4.76
C GLY A 157 4.99 7.33 -5.43
N MET A 158 5.20 6.22 -6.13
CA MET A 158 4.12 5.36 -6.63
C MET A 158 3.26 4.84 -5.48
N ALA A 159 3.87 4.41 -4.37
CA ALA A 159 3.12 3.99 -3.19
C ALA A 159 2.23 5.11 -2.64
N LEU A 160 2.75 6.35 -2.56
CA LEU A 160 2.00 7.52 -2.11
C LEU A 160 0.75 7.77 -2.95
N VAL A 161 0.87 7.63 -4.27
CA VAL A 161 -0.29 7.86 -5.16
C VAL A 161 -1.22 6.67 -5.26
N TYR A 162 -0.85 5.48 -4.78
CA TYR A 162 -1.81 4.39 -4.58
C TYR A 162 -2.56 4.53 -3.25
N ASP A 163 -1.84 4.79 -2.16
CA ASP A 163 -2.41 4.93 -0.82
C ASP A 163 -1.53 5.86 0.02
N ALA A 164 -1.92 7.13 0.09
CA ALA A 164 -1.16 8.15 0.80
C ALA A 164 -1.08 7.90 2.31
N PRO A 165 -2.17 7.53 3.02
CA PRO A 165 -2.12 7.14 4.42
C PRO A 165 -1.10 6.03 4.72
N LEU A 166 -1.03 5.00 3.87
CA LEU A 166 -0.10 3.89 4.08
C LEU A 166 1.36 4.26 3.77
N ALA A 167 1.60 5.12 2.78
CA ALA A 167 2.94 5.58 2.43
C ALA A 167 3.50 6.64 3.39
N ALA A 168 2.64 7.34 4.13
CA ALA A 168 3.02 8.45 5.01
C ALA A 168 4.06 8.06 6.09
N PRO A 169 3.96 6.93 6.81
CA PRO A 169 4.97 6.52 7.79
C PRO A 169 6.36 6.33 7.17
N PHE A 170 6.45 5.74 5.97
CA PHE A 170 7.71 5.57 5.25
C PHE A 170 8.35 6.93 4.93
N TRP A 171 7.57 7.85 4.37
CA TRP A 171 8.07 9.18 4.03
C TRP A 171 8.41 10.02 5.26
N LEU A 172 7.66 9.87 6.35
CA LEU A 172 7.98 10.49 7.63
C LEU A 172 9.33 10.00 8.16
N ALA A 173 9.58 8.69 8.10
CA ALA A 173 10.88 8.13 8.49
C ALA A 173 12.03 8.68 7.62
N VAL A 174 11.82 8.77 6.30
CA VAL A 174 12.80 9.37 5.37
C VAL A 174 13.06 10.85 5.68
N LEU A 175 12.01 11.62 5.99
CA LEU A 175 12.14 13.03 6.37
C LEU A 175 12.88 13.20 7.69
N ILE A 176 12.54 12.41 8.71
CA ILE A 176 13.23 12.41 10.00
C ILE A 176 14.71 12.07 9.80
N ALA A 177 15.02 11.00 9.05
CA ALA A 177 16.40 10.61 8.75
C ALA A 177 17.17 11.73 8.03
N PHE A 178 16.53 12.43 7.08
CA PHE A 178 17.12 13.56 6.38
C PHE A 178 17.47 14.74 7.31
N PHE A 179 16.59 15.06 8.26
CA PHE A 179 16.82 16.17 9.18
C PHE A 179 17.84 15.83 10.27
N VAL A 180 17.74 14.63 10.85
CA VAL A 180 18.56 14.17 11.97
C VAL A 180 19.98 13.81 11.53
N ASP A 181 20.13 13.03 10.45
CA ASP A 181 21.44 12.53 10.02
C ASP A 181 21.96 13.30 8.80
N ARG A 182 23.03 14.08 9.01
CA ARG A 182 23.67 14.85 7.94
C ARG A 182 24.33 13.97 6.89
N SER A 183 24.78 12.76 7.24
CA SER A 183 25.44 11.84 6.33
C SER A 183 24.45 11.29 5.29
N LEU A 184 23.24 10.95 5.74
CA LEU A 184 22.17 10.41 4.89
C LEU A 184 21.55 11.45 3.95
N ARG A 185 21.73 12.75 4.19
CA ARG A 185 21.16 13.81 3.33
C ARG A 185 21.54 13.67 1.87
N ARG A 186 22.78 13.29 1.59
CA ARG A 186 23.26 13.18 0.20
C ARG A 186 22.58 12.01 -0.52
N LEU A 187 22.32 10.93 0.21
CA LEU A 187 21.60 9.76 -0.29
C LEU A 187 20.11 10.06 -0.45
N LEU A 188 19.46 10.72 0.50
CA LEU A 188 18.00 10.90 0.50
C LEU A 188 17.50 12.05 -0.40
N ARG A 189 18.36 12.99 -0.78
CA ARG A 189 18.00 14.15 -1.65
C ARG A 189 17.23 13.74 -2.92
N PRO A 190 17.73 12.80 -3.75
CA PRO A 190 17.01 12.36 -4.94
C PRO A 190 15.62 11.80 -4.61
N SER A 191 15.49 11.01 -3.54
CA SER A 191 14.19 10.45 -3.13
C SER A 191 13.19 11.54 -2.78
N LEU A 192 13.63 12.58 -2.07
CA LEU A 192 12.79 13.73 -1.71
C LEU A 192 12.41 14.60 -2.93
N THR A 193 13.28 14.72 -3.92
CA THR A 193 12.92 15.41 -5.17
C THR A 193 11.83 14.64 -5.92
N ILE A 194 11.91 13.30 -5.95
CA ILE A 194 10.87 12.48 -6.56
C ILE A 194 9.57 12.54 -5.75
N LEU A 195 9.65 12.51 -4.41
CA LEU A 195 8.48 12.72 -3.54
C LEU A 195 7.73 14.01 -3.92
N LEU A 196 8.45 15.12 -4.06
CA LEU A 196 7.84 16.40 -4.44
C LEU A 196 7.10 16.30 -5.78
N VAL A 197 7.68 15.61 -6.76
CA VAL A 197 7.02 15.38 -8.06
C VAL A 197 5.73 14.59 -7.89
N PHE A 198 5.72 13.50 -7.11
CA PHE A 198 4.51 12.71 -6.87
C PHE A 198 3.45 13.45 -6.04
N VAL A 199 3.86 14.29 -5.07
CA VAL A 199 2.94 15.16 -4.34
C VAL A 199 2.27 16.16 -5.27
N LEU A 200 3.04 16.78 -6.17
CA LEU A 200 2.49 17.70 -7.18
C LEU A 200 1.60 16.98 -8.19
N LEU A 201 1.98 15.77 -8.59
CA LEU A 201 1.17 14.91 -9.46
C LEU A 201 -0.17 14.58 -8.79
N LEU A 202 -0.15 14.15 -7.54
CA LEU A 202 -1.36 13.82 -6.78
C LEU A 202 -2.27 15.05 -6.61
N ALA A 203 -1.68 16.21 -6.30
CA ALA A 203 -2.42 17.46 -6.19
C ALA A 203 -3.04 17.90 -7.52
N ASN A 204 -2.44 17.55 -8.66
CA ASN A 204 -2.97 17.82 -9.99
C ASN A 204 -4.07 16.82 -10.37
N LEU A 205 -3.82 15.53 -10.17
CA LEU A 205 -4.80 14.46 -10.43
C LEU A 205 -6.08 14.66 -9.62
N ALA A 206 -5.95 15.04 -8.35
CA ALA A 206 -7.11 15.34 -7.50
C ALA A 206 -8.02 16.46 -8.06
N GLN A 207 -7.49 17.40 -8.84
CA GLN A 207 -8.29 18.44 -9.50
C GLN A 207 -9.02 17.94 -10.75
N LEU A 208 -8.53 16.85 -11.34
CA LEU A 208 -9.04 16.30 -12.59
C LEU A 208 -9.97 15.09 -12.38
N GLN A 209 -10.11 14.60 -11.14
CA GLN A 209 -10.94 13.43 -10.84
C GLN A 209 -12.43 13.71 -11.11
N PRO A 210 -13.05 13.00 -12.07
CA PRO A 210 -14.45 13.19 -12.41
C PRO A 210 -15.36 12.60 -11.31
N GLY A 211 -16.36 13.37 -10.87
CA GLY A 211 -17.40 12.85 -9.97
C GLY A 211 -17.06 12.86 -8.48
N VAL A 212 -16.05 13.62 -8.04
CA VAL A 212 -15.84 13.90 -6.60
C VAL A 212 -16.98 14.82 -6.12
N VAL A 213 -18.04 14.20 -5.62
CA VAL A 213 -19.20 14.91 -5.04
C VAL A 213 -18.92 15.31 -3.58
N GLU A 214 -18.01 14.60 -2.88
CA GLU A 214 -17.67 14.85 -1.49
C GLU A 214 -16.15 14.91 -1.28
N SER A 215 -15.65 16.03 -0.74
CA SER A 215 -14.27 16.16 -0.29
C SER A 215 -14.08 15.37 1.00
N HIS A 216 -13.32 14.27 0.96
CA HIS A 216 -12.87 13.60 2.18
C HIS A 216 -11.79 14.45 2.85
N ASP A 217 -12.17 15.13 3.94
CA ASP A 217 -11.22 15.79 4.83
C ASP A 217 -10.42 14.71 5.58
N LEU A 218 -9.11 14.63 5.30
CA LEU A 218 -8.17 13.68 5.93
C LEU A 218 -8.16 13.75 7.47
N PHE A 219 -8.57 14.87 8.05
CA PHE A 219 -8.63 15.11 9.49
C PHE A 219 -10.06 15.29 10.02
N SER A 220 -11.07 14.91 9.24
CA SER A 220 -12.45 14.92 9.70
C SER A 220 -12.66 13.94 10.85
N LYS A 221 -13.63 14.26 11.71
CA LYS A 221 -14.07 13.36 12.77
C LYS A 221 -15.32 12.65 12.32
N VAL A 222 -15.38 11.34 12.54
CA VAL A 222 -16.60 10.55 12.35
C VAL A 222 -17.66 11.07 13.32
N SER A 223 -18.88 11.32 12.84
CA SER A 223 -19.97 11.78 13.71
C SER A 223 -20.31 10.71 14.75
N GLU A 224 -20.76 11.13 15.93
CA GLU A 224 -21.02 10.21 17.06
C GLU A 224 -21.95 9.03 16.71
N PRO A 225 -23.05 9.22 15.93
CA PRO A 225 -23.91 8.10 15.55
C PRO A 225 -23.19 7.05 14.68
N PHE A 226 -22.32 7.48 13.76
CA PHE A 226 -21.55 6.56 12.92
C PHE A 226 -20.39 5.94 13.67
N ALA A 227 -19.79 6.66 14.62
CA ALA A 227 -18.71 6.13 15.45
C ALA A 227 -19.15 4.89 16.23
N PHE A 228 -20.36 4.90 16.82
CA PHE A 228 -20.89 3.73 17.53
C PHE A 228 -21.03 2.51 16.60
N ILE A 229 -21.61 2.70 15.41
CA ILE A 229 -21.81 1.61 14.43
C ILE A 229 -20.45 1.07 13.95
N GLN A 230 -19.48 1.95 13.68
CA GLN A 230 -18.13 1.55 13.28
C GLN A 230 -17.39 0.83 14.40
N GLN A 231 -17.48 1.27 15.65
CA GLN A 231 -16.87 0.56 16.79
C GLN A 231 -17.45 -0.84 16.94
N TYR A 232 -18.76 -1.01 16.71
CA TYR A 232 -19.40 -2.32 16.76
C TYR A 232 -19.02 -3.23 15.58
N ARG A 233 -18.96 -2.69 14.36
CA ARG A 233 -18.71 -3.47 13.12
C ARG A 233 -17.23 -3.70 12.82
N THR A 234 -16.38 -2.75 13.17
CA THR A 234 -14.95 -2.72 12.85
C THR A 234 -14.12 -2.29 14.07
N PRO A 235 -14.20 -3.01 15.21
CA PRO A 235 -13.48 -2.63 16.43
C PRO A 235 -11.96 -2.58 16.23
N PHE A 236 -11.44 -3.36 15.30
CA PHE A 236 -10.02 -3.43 14.92
C PHE A 236 -9.47 -2.12 14.31
N VAL A 237 -10.32 -1.20 13.84
CA VAL A 237 -9.88 0.13 13.36
C VAL A 237 -9.62 1.09 14.55
N TRP A 238 -10.20 0.80 15.72
CA TRP A 238 -10.14 1.67 16.89
C TRP A 238 -9.06 1.18 17.85
N VAL A 239 -7.90 1.85 17.85
CA VAL A 239 -6.75 1.49 18.72
C VAL A 239 -7.14 1.43 20.20
N SER A 240 -8.11 2.24 20.63
CA SER A 240 -8.64 2.22 22.00
C SER A 240 -9.38 0.93 22.38
N LEU A 241 -9.80 0.13 21.39
CA LEU A 241 -10.49 -1.16 21.57
C LEU A 241 -9.54 -2.35 21.40
N TRP A 242 -8.26 -2.11 21.07
CA TRP A 242 -7.30 -3.18 20.90
C TRP A 242 -6.97 -3.86 22.24
N PRO A 243 -6.80 -5.19 22.28
CA PRO A 243 -6.41 -5.88 23.50
C PRO A 243 -5.05 -5.38 24.00
N ALA A 244 -4.96 -4.96 25.27
CA ALA A 244 -3.71 -4.46 25.85
C ALA A 244 -2.55 -5.47 25.77
N GLY A 245 -2.85 -6.77 25.84
CA GLY A 245 -1.86 -7.83 25.68
C GLY A 245 -1.20 -7.85 24.29
N GLU A 246 -1.90 -7.38 23.25
CA GLU A 246 -1.36 -7.34 21.90
C GLU A 246 -0.44 -6.13 21.66
N MET A 247 -0.56 -5.08 22.48
CA MET A 247 0.29 -3.89 22.38
C MET A 247 1.78 -4.22 22.58
N TRP A 248 2.08 -5.25 23.36
CA TRP A 248 3.45 -5.73 23.59
C TRP A 248 4.15 -6.22 22.33
N HIS A 249 3.42 -6.79 21.36
CA HIS A 249 4.02 -7.24 20.10
C HIS A 249 4.60 -6.05 19.33
N TYR A 250 3.89 -4.92 19.28
CA TYR A 250 4.37 -3.71 18.61
C TYR A 250 5.58 -3.12 19.33
N ALA A 251 5.56 -3.09 20.66
CA ALA A 251 6.72 -2.66 21.44
C ALA A 251 7.95 -3.55 21.19
N ALA A 252 7.76 -4.88 21.16
CA ALA A 252 8.81 -5.84 20.85
C ALA A 252 9.37 -5.63 19.44
N ILE A 253 8.51 -5.43 18.43
CA ILE A 253 8.94 -5.14 17.05
C ILE A 253 9.80 -3.86 17.00
N VAL A 254 9.36 -2.79 17.67
CA VAL A 254 10.13 -1.54 17.73
C VAL A 254 11.49 -1.76 18.41
N LEU A 255 11.52 -2.47 19.55
CA LEU A 255 12.76 -2.77 20.27
C LEU A 255 13.72 -3.63 19.43
N CYS A 256 13.22 -4.67 18.76
CA CYS A 256 14.00 -5.48 17.85
C CYS A 256 14.53 -4.66 16.67
N GLY A 257 13.73 -3.76 16.11
CA GLY A 257 14.14 -2.86 15.05
C GLY A 257 15.24 -1.88 15.48
N LEU A 258 15.11 -1.31 16.68
CA LEU A 258 16.14 -0.45 17.27
C LEU A 258 17.43 -1.23 17.56
N TRP A 259 17.32 -2.44 18.09
CA TRP A 259 18.47 -3.31 18.35
C TRP A 259 19.19 -3.71 17.06
N ALA A 260 18.46 -4.02 16.00
CA ALA A 260 19.05 -4.34 14.70
C ALA A 260 19.74 -3.14 14.02
N ALA A 261 19.41 -1.91 14.43
CA ALA A 261 19.98 -0.68 13.90
C ALA A 261 21.10 -0.08 14.76
N ALA A 262 21.36 -0.64 15.96
CA ALA A 262 22.39 -0.20 16.91
C ALA A 262 23.70 -0.98 16.71
#